data_AF-A0A353RQB6-F1
#
_entry.id   AF-A0A353RQB6-F1
#
_cell.length_a   1.000
_cell.length_b   1.000
_cell.length_c   1.000
_cell.angle_alpha   90.00
_cell.angle_beta   90.00
_cell.angle_gamma   90.00
#
_symmetry.space_group_name_H-M   'P 1'
#
loop_
_entity.id
_entity.type
_entity.pdbx_description
1 polymer ?
#
loop_
_entity_poly.entity_id
_entity_poly.type
_entity_poly.pdbx_seq_one_letter_code
_entity_poly.pdbx_strand_id
1 'polypeptide(L)'
;MKGTKIRNILILFIIGLAAILLVLFLKNRQQLPVTTEEDKRAEQIILSYIEAKGLNIEPGTEEYTALMKGILLGEHPELTGENSVFVTSDEERDLILNYAAAHMGNEDDYSEPDVNEVAPTPSAPTK
;
A
#
# COMPACT_ATOMS: atom_id res chain seq x y z
N MET A 1 -20.03 55.54 11.89
CA MET A 1 -18.63 55.04 12.01
C MET A 1 -18.50 53.72 12.80
N LYS A 2 -19.44 52.75 12.68
CA LYS A 2 -19.36 51.44 13.41
C LYS A 2 -19.14 50.22 12.49
N GLY A 3 -19.54 50.28 11.21
CA GLY A 3 -19.44 49.14 10.28
C GLY A 3 -18.02 48.78 9.84
N THR A 4 -17.11 49.76 9.73
CA THR A 4 -15.74 49.53 9.23
C THR A 4 -14.91 48.71 10.20
N LYS A 5 -15.13 48.86 11.52
CA LYS A 5 -14.42 48.09 12.56
C LYS A 5 -14.82 46.61 12.54
N ILE A 6 -16.11 46.34 12.35
CA ILE A 6 -16.66 44.97 12.29
C ILE A 6 -16.15 44.26 11.02
N ARG A 7 -16.11 44.96 9.88
CA ARG A 7 -15.59 44.40 8.62
C ARG A 7 -14.11 44.03 8.71
N ASN A 8 -13.29 44.85 9.38
CA ASN A 8 -11.87 44.58 9.54
C ASN A 8 -11.62 43.39 10.48
N ILE A 9 -12.40 43.24 11.54
CA ILE A 9 -12.33 42.08 12.45
C ILE A 9 -12.70 40.78 11.70
N LEU A 10 -13.73 40.82 10.86
CA LEU A 10 -14.15 39.66 10.06
C LEU A 10 -13.07 39.22 9.06
N ILE A 11 -12.43 40.17 8.38
CA ILE A 11 -11.35 39.88 7.42
C ILE A 11 -10.15 39.21 8.12
N LEU A 12 -9.74 39.73 9.28
CA LEU A 12 -8.65 39.13 10.05
C LEU A 12 -8.97 37.71 10.52
N PHE A 13 -10.23 37.44 10.88
CA PHE A 13 -10.68 36.11 11.27
C PHE A 13 -10.65 35.11 10.11
N ILE A 14 -11.05 35.52 8.90
CA ILE A 14 -10.99 34.69 7.69
C ILE A 14 -9.53 34.38 7.31
N ILE A 15 -8.64 35.37 7.39
CA ILE A 15 -7.21 35.15 7.11
C ILE A 15 -6.60 34.18 8.12
N GLY A 16 -6.97 34.29 9.41
CA GLY A 16 -6.56 33.35 10.44
C GLY A 16 -7.05 31.92 10.18
N LEU A 17 -8.32 31.75 9.81
CA LEU A 17 -8.89 30.45 9.44
C LEU A 17 -8.21 29.86 8.20
N ALA A 18 -7.95 30.67 7.17
CA ALA A 18 -7.26 30.23 5.97
C ALA A 18 -5.82 29.77 6.28
N ALA A 19 -5.11 30.45 7.17
CA ALA A 19 -3.77 30.04 7.60
C ALA A 19 -3.80 28.70 8.37
N ILE A 20 -4.79 28.49 9.23
CA ILE A 20 -4.97 27.22 9.96
C ILE A 20 -5.27 26.07 8.98
N LEU A 21 -6.20 26.29 8.04
CA LEU A 21 -6.52 25.29 7.01
C LEU A 21 -5.32 25.00 6.10
N LEU A 22 -4.50 26.01 5.77
CA LEU A 22 -3.28 25.84 5.01
C LEU A 22 -2.24 24.98 5.75
N VAL A 23 -2.07 25.20 7.07
CA VAL A 23 -1.17 24.39 7.90
C VAL A 23 -1.67 22.94 7.99
N LEU A 24 -2.98 22.72 8.14
CA LEU A 24 -3.56 21.38 8.14
C LEU A 24 -3.39 20.69 6.77
N PHE A 25 -3.58 21.43 5.68
CA PHE A 25 -3.37 20.91 4.32
C PHE A 25 -1.90 20.58 4.04
N LEU A 26 -0.96 21.41 4.50
CA LEU A 26 0.48 21.15 4.36
C LEU A 26 0.94 19.97 5.23
N LYS A 27 0.42 19.85 6.46
CA LYS A 27 0.72 18.72 7.36
C LYS A 27 0.20 17.39 6.78
N ASN A 28 -0.92 17.42 6.06
CA ASN A 28 -1.46 16.27 5.33
C ASN A 28 -0.68 15.91 4.05
N ARG A 29 0.21 16.77 3.55
CA ARG A 29 1.05 16.50 2.37
C ARG A 29 2.45 15.97 2.68
N GLN A 30 2.85 15.89 3.95
CA GLN A 30 4.23 15.52 4.31
C GLN A 30 4.52 14.01 4.35
N GLN A 31 3.58 13.17 3.92
CA GLN A 31 3.84 11.75 3.67
C GLN A 31 3.74 11.49 2.17
N LEU A 32 4.64 12.08 1.37
CA LEU A 32 5.03 11.38 0.16
C LEU A 32 6.06 10.35 0.61
N PRO A 33 5.82 9.04 0.45
CA PRO A 33 6.86 8.06 0.69
C PRO A 33 8.06 8.45 -0.15
N VAL A 34 9.22 8.60 0.48
CA VAL A 34 10.46 8.82 -0.25
C VAL A 34 10.73 7.52 -0.99
N THR A 35 10.40 7.47 -2.28
CA THR A 35 10.69 6.31 -3.12
C THR A 35 12.18 6.06 -3.09
N THR A 36 12.58 4.98 -2.41
CA THR A 36 13.97 4.58 -2.31
C THR A 36 14.44 3.99 -3.64
N GLU A 37 15.76 3.91 -3.85
CA GLU A 37 16.28 3.17 -5.03
C GLU A 37 15.89 1.69 -4.99
N GLU A 38 15.68 1.16 -3.80
CA GLU A 38 15.15 -0.18 -3.54
C GLU A 38 13.70 -0.31 -4.01
N ASP A 39 12.83 0.66 -3.70
CA ASP A 39 11.45 0.68 -4.16
C ASP A 39 11.36 0.72 -5.69
N LYS A 40 12.19 1.55 -6.33
CA LYS A 40 12.25 1.61 -7.81
C LYS A 40 12.65 0.29 -8.42
N ARG A 41 13.62 -0.41 -7.81
CA ARG A 41 14.05 -1.74 -8.28
C ARG A 41 12.94 -2.76 -8.12
N ALA A 42 12.27 -2.79 -6.97
CA ALA A 42 11.13 -3.68 -6.74
C ALA A 42 9.99 -3.42 -7.73
N GLU A 43 9.63 -2.15 -7.93
CA GLU A 43 8.62 -1.72 -8.90
C GLU A 43 8.99 -2.18 -10.33
N GLN A 44 10.25 -2.00 -10.74
CA GLN A 44 10.72 -2.44 -12.07
C GLN A 44 10.60 -3.95 -12.27
N ILE A 45 10.91 -4.76 -11.25
CA ILE A 45 10.79 -6.22 -11.35
C ILE A 45 9.32 -6.61 -11.48
N ILE A 46 8.44 -6.01 -10.68
CA ILE A 46 6.99 -6.24 -10.74
C ILE A 46 6.42 -5.83 -12.09
N LEU A 47 6.82 -4.67 -12.64
CA LEU A 47 6.38 -4.22 -13.96
C LEU A 47 6.86 -5.15 -15.07
N SER A 48 8.10 -5.65 -14.98
CA SER A 48 8.63 -6.63 -15.93
C SER A 48 7.84 -7.95 -15.87
N TYR A 49 7.39 -8.35 -14.68
CA TYR A 49 6.51 -9.49 -14.49
C TYR A 49 5.14 -9.29 -15.12
N ILE A 50 4.51 -8.12 -14.90
CA ILE A 50 3.23 -7.73 -15.50
C ILE A 50 3.33 -7.79 -17.03
N GLU A 51 4.38 -7.21 -17.60
CA GLU A 51 4.65 -7.22 -19.04
C GLU A 51 4.84 -8.65 -19.58
N ALA A 52 5.67 -9.46 -18.92
CA ALA A 52 5.94 -10.83 -19.33
C ALA A 52 4.69 -11.74 -19.29
N LYS A 53 3.74 -11.44 -18.40
CA LYS A 53 2.46 -12.14 -18.30
C LYS A 53 1.39 -11.58 -19.24
N GLY A 54 1.67 -10.46 -19.93
CA GLY A 54 0.69 -9.77 -20.77
C GLY A 54 -0.49 -9.21 -19.98
N LEU A 55 -0.27 -8.83 -18.72
CA LEU A 55 -1.28 -8.25 -17.85
C LEU A 55 -1.40 -6.75 -18.14
N ASN A 56 -2.63 -6.25 -18.22
CA ASN A 56 -2.89 -4.83 -18.38
C ASN A 56 -3.18 -4.19 -17.01
N ILE A 57 -2.14 -4.12 -16.16
CA ILE A 57 -2.23 -3.62 -14.79
C ILE A 57 -1.28 -2.41 -14.68
N GLU A 58 -1.78 -1.28 -14.22
CA GLU A 58 -1.01 -0.03 -14.09
C GLU A 58 -0.79 0.32 -12.60
N PRO A 59 0.38 0.86 -12.21
CA PRO A 59 0.61 1.33 -10.85
C PRO A 59 -0.47 2.29 -10.35
N GLY A 60 -0.91 2.10 -9.11
CA GLY A 60 -1.93 2.93 -8.47
C GLY A 60 -3.38 2.58 -8.81
N THR A 61 -3.63 1.50 -9.57
CA THR A 61 -4.99 0.98 -9.76
C THR A 61 -5.39 -0.04 -8.68
N GLU A 62 -6.67 -0.38 -8.64
CA GLU A 62 -7.19 -1.43 -7.75
C GLU A 62 -6.61 -2.80 -8.11
N GLU A 63 -6.43 -3.08 -9.41
CA GLU A 63 -5.82 -4.31 -9.90
C GLU A 63 -4.35 -4.42 -9.49
N TYR A 64 -3.62 -3.31 -9.48
CA TYR A 64 -2.24 -3.28 -8.98
C TYR A 64 -2.20 -3.54 -7.48
N THR A 65 -3.14 -2.97 -6.73
CA THR A 65 -3.29 -3.22 -5.30
C THR A 65 -3.60 -4.69 -5.02
N ALA A 66 -4.51 -5.29 -5.79
CA ALA A 66 -4.83 -6.71 -5.71
C ALA A 66 -3.63 -7.59 -6.06
N LEU A 67 -2.84 -7.21 -7.08
CA LEU A 67 -1.58 -7.89 -7.40
C LEU A 67 -0.61 -7.83 -6.21
N MET A 68 -0.45 -6.67 -5.55
CA MET A 68 0.44 -6.55 -4.39
C MET A 68 0.00 -7.49 -3.26
N LYS A 69 -1.31 -7.59 -2.99
CA LYS A 69 -1.87 -8.56 -2.03
C LYS A 69 -1.55 -10.00 -2.44
N GLY A 70 -1.77 -10.36 -3.71
CA GLY A 70 -1.49 -11.70 -4.23
C GLY A 70 -0.01 -12.07 -4.12
N ILE A 71 0.90 -11.12 -4.32
CA ILE A 71 2.35 -11.33 -4.13
C ILE A 71 2.66 -11.70 -2.67
N LEU A 72 2.08 -10.98 -1.70
CA LEU A 72 2.28 -11.26 -0.26
C LEU A 72 1.68 -12.60 0.17
N LEU A 73 0.57 -13.00 -0.45
CA LEU A 73 -0.08 -14.30 -0.22
C LEU A 73 0.64 -15.46 -0.92
N GLY A 74 1.67 -15.18 -1.73
CA GLY A 74 2.43 -16.20 -2.45
C GLY A 74 1.69 -16.76 -3.68
N GLU A 75 0.69 -16.04 -4.20
CA GLU A 75 -0.10 -16.45 -5.38
C GLU A 75 0.70 -16.32 -6.70
N HIS A 76 1.87 -15.67 -6.65
CA HIS A 76 2.78 -15.49 -7.78
C HIS A 76 4.15 -16.13 -7.49
N PRO A 77 4.23 -17.47 -7.32
CA PRO A 77 5.49 -18.17 -7.05
C PRO A 77 6.51 -18.05 -8.20
N GLU A 78 6.07 -17.72 -9.41
CA GLU A 78 6.95 -17.39 -10.51
C GLU A 78 7.70 -16.06 -10.32
N LEU A 79 7.18 -15.14 -9.49
CA LEU A 79 7.80 -13.86 -9.18
C LEU A 79 8.67 -13.93 -7.92
N THR A 80 8.21 -14.62 -6.86
CA THR A 80 8.89 -14.63 -5.56
C THR A 80 9.31 -16.01 -5.05
N GLY A 81 8.98 -17.09 -5.77
CA GLY A 81 9.35 -18.44 -5.37
C GLY A 81 10.82 -18.78 -5.63
N GLU A 82 11.28 -19.91 -5.08
CA GLU A 82 12.68 -20.39 -5.16
C GLU A 82 13.19 -20.57 -6.60
N ASN A 83 12.29 -20.80 -7.56
CA ASN A 83 12.61 -20.97 -8.99
C ASN A 83 12.15 -19.79 -9.84
N SER A 84 12.00 -18.61 -9.24
CA SER A 84 11.65 -17.40 -9.98
C SER A 84 12.70 -17.07 -11.03
N VAL A 85 12.25 -16.63 -12.21
CA VAL A 85 13.11 -16.08 -13.26
C VAL A 85 13.29 -14.55 -13.13
N PHE A 86 12.55 -13.92 -12.23
CA PHE A 86 12.53 -12.47 -12.01
C PHE A 86 13.41 -12.05 -10.82
N VAL A 87 13.71 -12.98 -9.92
CA VAL A 87 14.45 -12.75 -8.69
C VAL A 87 15.67 -13.66 -8.66
N THR A 88 16.84 -13.08 -8.43
CA THR A 88 18.12 -13.81 -8.44
C THR A 88 18.70 -14.02 -7.04
N SER A 89 18.15 -13.35 -6.03
CA SER A 89 18.60 -13.44 -4.64
C SER A 89 17.46 -13.29 -3.65
N ASP A 90 17.70 -13.74 -2.41
CA ASP A 90 16.77 -13.56 -1.30
C ASP A 90 16.54 -12.07 -0.99
N GLU A 91 17.56 -11.24 -1.16
CA GLU A 91 17.47 -9.78 -0.99
C GLU A 91 16.48 -9.16 -1.99
N GLU A 92 16.52 -9.55 -3.27
CA GLU A 92 15.56 -9.07 -4.27
C GLU A 92 14.13 -9.54 -3.97
N ARG A 93 13.97 -10.75 -3.44
CA ARG A 93 12.67 -11.24 -2.97
C ARG A 93 12.13 -10.37 -1.84
N ASP A 94 12.96 -10.09 -0.84
CA ASP A 94 12.58 -9.28 0.32
C ASP A 94 12.22 -7.85 -0.10
N LEU A 95 12.94 -7.29 -1.07
CA LEU A 95 12.61 -5.98 -1.66
C LEU A 95 11.21 -5.95 -2.29
N ILE A 96 10.87 -6.97 -3.08
CA ILE A 96 9.55 -7.09 -3.72
C ILE A 96 8.45 -7.23 -2.67
N LEU A 97 8.67 -8.06 -1.64
CA LEU A 97 7.70 -8.26 -0.57
C LEU A 97 7.48 -6.98 0.24
N ASN A 98 8.55 -6.27 0.61
CA ASN A 98 8.45 -5.00 1.32
C ASN A 98 7.72 -3.94 0.49
N TYR A 99 8.04 -3.86 -0.80
CA TYR A 99 7.37 -2.95 -1.72
C TYR A 99 5.88 -3.29 -1.85
N ALA A 100 5.53 -4.57 -2.00
CA ALA A 100 4.14 -5.02 -2.09
C ALA A 100 3.35 -4.69 -0.80
N ALA A 101 3.96 -4.89 0.38
CA ALA A 101 3.38 -4.51 1.66
C ALA A 101 3.11 -3.00 1.76
N ALA A 102 4.01 -2.16 1.23
CA ALA A 102 3.80 -0.71 1.22
C ALA A 102 2.70 -0.24 0.24
N HIS A 103 2.31 -1.07 -0.73
CA HIS A 103 1.40 -0.70 -1.83
C HIS A 103 0.10 -1.52 -1.89
N MET A 104 -0.19 -2.35 -0.89
CA MET A 104 -1.39 -3.20 -0.86
C MET A 104 -2.70 -2.49 -0.47
N GLY A 105 -2.69 -1.15 -0.38
CA GLY A 105 -3.81 -0.35 0.11
C GLY A 105 -3.92 -0.36 1.64
N ASN A 106 -4.68 0.58 2.19
CA ASN A 106 -4.74 0.91 3.62
C ASN A 106 -4.79 -0.30 4.58
N GLU A 107 -4.14 -0.13 5.75
CA GLU A 107 -3.96 -1.07 6.88
C GLU A 107 -5.25 -1.75 7.42
N ASP A 108 -6.44 -1.31 6.99
CA ASP A 108 -7.73 -1.68 7.57
C ASP A 108 -8.29 -3.04 7.09
N ASP A 109 -7.67 -3.67 6.09
CA ASP A 109 -8.22 -4.88 5.41
C ASP A 109 -7.54 -6.20 5.83
N TYR A 110 -6.59 -6.18 6.78
CA TYR A 110 -6.14 -7.38 7.45
C TYR A 110 -7.07 -7.68 8.64
N SER A 111 -8.20 -8.33 8.35
CA SER A 111 -8.79 -9.20 9.36
C SER A 111 -7.84 -10.37 9.54
N GLU A 112 -7.15 -10.45 10.68
CA GLU A 112 -6.36 -11.63 11.04
C GLU A 112 -7.20 -12.88 10.76
N PRO A 113 -6.67 -13.90 10.07
CA PRO A 113 -7.39 -15.15 9.93
C PRO A 113 -7.68 -15.68 11.34
N ASP A 114 -8.96 -15.91 11.65
CA ASP A 114 -9.35 -16.54 12.90
C ASP A 114 -8.76 -17.95 12.92
N VAL A 115 -7.60 -18.07 13.57
CA VAL A 115 -6.84 -19.30 13.77
C VAL A 115 -7.57 -20.31 14.68
N ASN A 116 -8.87 -20.13 14.92
CA ASN A 116 -9.74 -21.10 15.58
C ASN A 116 -10.63 -21.92 14.64
N GLU A 117 -10.37 -21.98 13.33
CA GLU A 117 -10.97 -23.06 12.52
C GLU A 117 -10.23 -24.38 12.77
N VAL A 118 -10.71 -25.03 13.83
CA VAL A 118 -10.32 -26.30 14.43
C VAL A 118 -10.00 -27.36 13.37
N ALA A 119 -8.80 -27.91 13.45
CA ALA A 119 -8.41 -29.11 12.73
C ALA A 119 -9.50 -30.20 12.83
N PRO A 120 -9.80 -30.95 11.74
CA PRO A 120 -10.78 -32.02 11.81
C PRO A 120 -10.32 -33.05 12.83
N THR A 121 -11.13 -33.28 13.88
CA THR A 121 -10.93 -34.36 14.84
C THR A 121 -10.81 -35.69 14.10
N PRO A 122 -9.74 -36.47 14.32
CA PRO A 122 -9.63 -37.80 13.74
C PRO A 122 -10.69 -38.70 14.38
N SER A 123 -11.61 -39.22 13.55
CA SER A 123 -12.57 -40.24 13.95
C SER A 123 -11.82 -41.50 14.39
N ALA A 124 -12.06 -41.93 15.63
CA ALA A 124 -11.48 -43.14 16.22
C ALA A 124 -11.87 -44.40 15.41
N PRO A 125 -11.03 -45.45 15.40
CA PRO A 125 -11.32 -46.68 14.66
C PRO A 125 -12.43 -47.47 15.38
N THR A 126 -13.52 -47.74 14.66
CA THR A 126 -14.56 -48.67 15.12
C THR A 126 -14.00 -50.10 15.05
N LYS A 127 -14.08 -50.81 16.18
CA LYS A 127 -13.72 -52.22 16.31
C LYS A 127 -14.81 -53.14 15.75
#